data_AF-A0A085ZBP7-F1
#
_entry.id   AF-A0A085ZBP7-F1
#
_cell.length_a   1.000
_cell.length_b   1.000
_cell.length_c   1.000
_cell.angle_alpha   90.00
_cell.angle_beta   90.00
_cell.angle_gamma   90.00
#
_symmetry.space_group_name_H-M   'P 1'
#
loop_
_entity.id
_entity.type
_entity.pdbx_description
1 polymer ?
#
loop_
_entity_poly.entity_id
_entity_poly.type
_entity_poly.pdbx_seq_one_letter_code
_entity_poly.pdbx_strand_id
1 'polypeptide(L)'
;MTKEEFEQFLAKKEMHAQNNRTQSSDEEVLRIYAYILEHENWDSDWWSECHGTDDVIRLIQNSSENILEKIKKDIPNWSGFQIELFALSLISSLELDYKVNERITLYLELFDFPKYDCDLYIIFDQLHINLNLADKEVLERLAEKLNFSSAEALMQFVYT
;
A
#
# COMPACT_ATOMS: atom_id res chain seq x y z
N MET A 1 -9.93 12.80 8.08
CA MET A 1 -9.35 14.14 8.00
C MET A 1 -10.26 14.89 7.08
N THR A 2 -10.89 15.98 7.52
CA THR A 2 -11.82 16.71 6.66
C THR A 2 -11.08 17.29 5.46
N LYS A 3 -11.81 17.64 4.40
CA LYS A 3 -11.20 18.30 3.24
C LYS A 3 -10.50 19.61 3.62
N GLU A 4 -11.08 20.40 4.53
CA GLU A 4 -10.48 21.64 5.02
C GLU A 4 -9.19 21.36 5.80
N GLU A 5 -9.18 20.34 6.67
CA GLU A 5 -7.96 19.92 7.38
C GLU A 5 -6.86 19.47 6.41
N PHE A 6 -7.24 18.79 5.33
CA PHE A 6 -6.30 18.37 4.29
C PHE A 6 -5.72 19.57 3.53
N GLU A 7 -6.53 20.56 3.15
CA GLU A 7 -6.07 21.80 2.53
C GLU A 7 -5.11 22.56 3.46
N GLN A 8 -5.40 22.61 4.77
CA GLN A 8 -4.48 23.16 5.76
C GLN A 8 -3.19 22.35 5.87
N PHE A 9 -3.25 21.03 5.81
CA PHE A 9 -2.08 20.15 5.79
C PHE A 9 -1.17 20.41 4.59
N LEU A 10 -1.74 20.59 3.39
CA LEU A 10 -0.98 20.93 2.19
C LEU A 10 -0.31 22.31 2.31
N ALA A 11 -0.94 23.26 2.99
CA ALA A 11 -0.40 24.59 3.21
C ALA A 11 0.76 24.64 4.24
N LYS A 12 0.95 23.59 5.07
CA LYS A 12 2.00 23.56 6.11
C LYS A 12 3.41 23.51 5.53
N LYS A 13 3.62 22.82 4.40
CA LYS A 13 4.91 22.69 3.74
C LYS A 13 4.72 22.72 2.23
N GLU A 14 5.53 23.52 1.54
CA GLU A 14 5.46 23.66 0.07
C GLU A 14 5.56 22.30 -0.64
N MET A 15 6.43 21.41 -0.15
CA MET A 15 6.60 20.06 -0.72
C MET A 15 5.31 19.23 -0.71
N HIS A 16 4.45 19.36 0.31
CA HIS A 16 3.18 18.62 0.36
C HIS A 16 2.27 19.06 -0.80
N ALA A 17 2.17 20.36 -1.05
CA ALA A 17 1.38 20.88 -2.17
C ALA A 17 1.97 20.48 -3.53
N GLN A 18 3.30 20.50 -3.68
CA GLN A 18 3.98 20.12 -4.93
C GLN A 18 3.84 18.63 -5.26
N ASN A 19 3.87 17.77 -4.23
CA ASN A 19 3.82 16.31 -4.39
C ASN A 19 2.41 15.74 -4.25
N ASN A 20 1.41 16.57 -3.90
CA ASN A 20 0.01 16.15 -3.85
C ASN A 20 -0.48 15.69 -5.23
N ARG A 21 -1.08 14.51 -5.26
CA ARG A 21 -1.62 13.84 -6.44
C ARG A 21 -3.03 13.28 -6.22
N THR A 22 -3.51 13.16 -4.98
CA THR A 22 -4.88 12.66 -4.74
C THR A 22 -5.92 13.57 -5.40
N GLN A 23 -6.97 12.98 -5.96
CA GLN A 23 -8.19 13.69 -6.36
C GLN A 23 -9.38 13.29 -5.49
N SER A 24 -9.15 12.48 -4.46
CA SER A 24 -10.20 12.05 -3.54
C SER A 24 -10.74 13.22 -2.74
N SER A 25 -12.03 13.19 -2.46
CA SER A 25 -12.68 14.04 -1.45
C SER A 25 -13.15 13.25 -0.24
N ASP A 26 -12.87 11.94 -0.20
CA ASP A 26 -13.25 11.07 0.91
C ASP A 26 -12.27 11.25 2.08
N GLU A 27 -12.81 11.58 3.25
CA GLU A 27 -12.02 11.98 4.42
C GLU A 27 -11.11 10.88 4.99
N GLU A 28 -11.46 9.61 4.76
CA GLU A 28 -10.67 8.45 5.19
C GLU A 28 -9.52 8.22 4.22
N VAL A 29 -9.79 8.30 2.92
CA VAL A 29 -8.75 8.26 1.87
C VAL A 29 -7.78 9.42 2.05
N LEU A 30 -8.28 10.64 2.28
CA LEU A 30 -7.44 11.82 2.52
C LEU A 30 -6.56 11.65 3.76
N ARG A 31 -7.06 11.02 4.82
CA ARG A 31 -6.26 10.76 6.03
C ARG A 31 -5.10 9.81 5.74
N ILE A 32 -5.34 8.72 5.01
CA ILE A 32 -4.32 7.73 4.64
C ILE A 32 -3.32 8.35 3.67
N TYR A 33 -3.81 9.05 2.64
CA TYR A 33 -2.97 9.72 1.67
C TYR A 33 -2.10 10.82 2.29
N ALA A 34 -2.64 11.62 3.21
CA ALA A 34 -1.87 12.63 3.93
C ALA A 34 -0.72 12.02 4.71
N TYR A 35 -0.94 10.85 5.35
CA TYR A 35 0.12 10.15 6.07
C TYR A 35 1.25 9.73 5.12
N ILE A 36 0.91 9.10 3.98
CA ILE A 36 1.90 8.74 2.95
C ILE A 36 2.66 9.99 2.47
N LEU A 37 1.95 11.05 2.10
CA LEU A 37 2.54 12.29 1.59
C LEU A 37 3.47 12.98 2.61
N GLU A 38 3.12 12.95 3.89
CA GLU A 38 3.94 13.54 4.96
C GLU A 38 5.26 12.79 5.17
N HIS A 39 5.25 11.48 4.96
CA HIS A 39 6.34 10.56 5.28
C HIS A 39 7.05 10.03 4.03
N GLU A 40 6.65 10.41 2.82
CA GLU A 40 7.22 9.88 1.59
C GLU A 40 8.73 10.18 1.47
N ASN A 41 9.19 11.32 1.99
CA ASN A 41 10.60 11.70 1.95
C ASN A 41 11.39 11.32 3.22
N TRP A 42 10.84 10.43 4.06
CA TRP A 42 11.55 9.92 5.23
C TRP A 42 12.53 8.82 4.82
N ASP A 43 13.39 8.43 5.76
CA ASP A 43 14.38 7.38 5.55
C ASP A 43 13.72 6.08 5.05
N SER A 44 14.37 5.37 4.14
CA SER A 44 13.88 4.07 3.67
C SER A 44 13.73 3.08 4.83
N ASP A 45 14.59 3.17 5.84
CA ASP A 45 14.54 2.32 7.03
C ASP A 45 13.23 2.50 7.81
N TRP A 46 12.65 3.72 7.80
CA TRP A 46 11.34 3.98 8.42
C TRP A 46 10.24 3.10 7.84
N TRP A 47 10.27 2.88 6.53
CA TRP A 47 9.27 2.10 5.83
C TRP A 47 9.59 0.61 5.84
N SER A 48 10.85 0.22 5.65
CA SER A 48 11.26 -1.20 5.63
C SER A 48 11.25 -1.85 7.01
N GLU A 49 11.42 -1.09 8.10
CA GLU A 49 11.28 -1.58 9.48
C GLU A 49 9.83 -1.57 9.99
N CYS A 50 8.87 -1.43 9.08
CA CYS A 50 7.42 -1.42 9.33
C CYS A 50 6.85 -0.22 10.12
N HIS A 51 7.62 0.83 10.43
CA HIS A 51 7.05 1.98 11.17
C HIS A 51 5.98 2.70 10.34
N GLY A 52 6.32 3.08 9.11
CA GLY A 52 5.38 3.73 8.20
C GLY A 52 4.22 2.83 7.77
N THR A 53 4.52 1.57 7.49
CA THR A 53 3.53 0.62 6.96
C THR A 53 2.50 0.19 8.00
N ASP A 54 2.91 -0.04 9.24
CA ASP A 54 1.99 -0.37 10.34
C ASP A 54 1.01 0.76 10.59
N ASP A 55 1.46 2.02 10.54
CA ASP A 55 0.59 3.16 10.73
C ASP A 55 -0.42 3.31 9.58
N VAL A 56 0.00 3.07 8.33
CA VAL A 56 -0.95 2.99 7.20
C VAL A 56 -1.98 1.89 7.42
N ILE A 57 -1.56 0.69 7.84
CA ILE A 57 -2.49 -0.42 8.11
C ILE A 57 -3.43 -0.10 9.27
N ARG A 58 -2.96 0.53 10.35
CA ARG A 58 -3.82 0.98 11.45
C ARG A 58 -4.82 2.04 11.00
N LEU A 59 -4.43 2.96 10.12
CA LEU A 59 -5.38 3.91 9.54
C LEU A 59 -6.46 3.21 8.72
N ILE A 60 -6.10 2.18 7.94
CA ILE A 60 -7.04 1.35 7.19
C ILE A 60 -7.96 0.57 8.13
N GLN A 61 -7.42 -0.06 9.18
CA GLN A 61 -8.19 -0.79 10.20
C GLN A 61 -9.23 0.09 10.91
N ASN A 62 -8.90 1.36 11.13
CA ASN A 62 -9.77 2.35 11.77
C ASN A 62 -10.71 3.08 10.78
N SER A 63 -10.74 2.66 9.51
CA SER A 63 -11.60 3.24 8.47
C SER A 63 -12.79 2.33 8.17
N SER A 64 -13.70 2.79 7.30
CA SER A 64 -14.84 2.03 6.83
C SER A 64 -14.44 0.71 6.16
N GLU A 65 -15.33 -0.28 6.19
CA GLU A 65 -15.06 -1.63 5.66
C GLU A 65 -14.65 -1.64 4.18
N ASN A 66 -15.17 -0.69 3.40
CA ASN A 66 -14.90 -0.50 1.97
C ASN A 66 -13.73 0.46 1.67
N ILE A 67 -12.90 0.82 2.65
CA ILE A 67 -11.81 1.78 2.47
C ILE A 67 -10.83 1.40 1.34
N LEU A 68 -10.50 0.12 1.19
CA LEU A 68 -9.60 -0.35 0.13
C LEU A 68 -10.17 -0.07 -1.27
N GLU A 69 -11.48 -0.26 -1.46
CA GLU A 69 -12.17 0.09 -2.72
C GLU A 69 -12.22 1.59 -2.97
N LYS A 70 -12.25 2.41 -1.91
CA LYS A 70 -12.19 3.88 -2.05
C LYS A 70 -10.78 4.32 -2.46
N ILE A 71 -9.74 3.77 -1.84
CA ILE A 71 -8.34 4.05 -2.19
C ILE A 71 -8.04 3.63 -3.62
N LYS A 72 -8.46 2.43 -4.02
CA LYS A 72 -8.33 1.89 -5.38
C LYS A 72 -8.79 2.85 -6.46
N LYS A 73 -9.90 3.58 -6.23
CA LYS A 73 -10.42 4.56 -7.20
C LYS A 73 -9.51 5.76 -7.40
N ASP A 74 -8.68 6.08 -6.42
CA ASP A 74 -7.81 7.26 -6.43
C ASP A 74 -6.35 6.94 -6.78
N ILE A 75 -5.91 5.69 -6.61
CA ILE A 75 -4.57 5.20 -7.01
C ILE A 75 -4.12 5.64 -8.41
N PRO A 76 -4.96 5.64 -9.48
CA PRO A 76 -4.53 6.10 -10.80
C PRO A 76 -3.93 7.51 -10.81
N ASN A 77 -4.35 8.36 -9.86
CA ASN A 77 -3.86 9.72 -9.74
C ASN A 77 -2.49 9.79 -9.06
N TRP A 78 -2.16 8.85 -8.17
CA TRP A 78 -0.97 8.87 -7.34
C TRP A 78 0.33 8.78 -8.17
N SER A 79 1.43 9.30 -7.63
CA SER A 79 2.76 9.07 -8.22
C SER A 79 3.19 7.62 -8.03
N GLY A 80 4.18 7.15 -8.80
CA GLY A 80 4.69 5.79 -8.64
C GLY A 80 5.24 5.57 -7.24
N PHE A 81 6.02 6.52 -6.73
CA PHE A 81 6.57 6.44 -5.37
C PHE A 81 5.50 6.36 -4.27
N GLN A 82 4.41 7.12 -4.38
CA GLN A 82 3.28 7.01 -3.42
C GLN A 82 2.59 5.64 -3.50
N ILE A 83 2.50 5.07 -4.71
CA ILE A 83 2.00 3.71 -4.91
C ILE A 83 2.98 2.69 -4.32
N GLU A 84 4.30 2.89 -4.42
CA GLU A 84 5.30 2.01 -3.82
C GLU A 84 5.14 1.94 -2.29
N LEU A 85 5.05 3.10 -1.61
CA LEU A 85 4.88 3.14 -0.16
C LEU A 85 3.57 2.49 0.29
N PHE A 86 2.50 2.69 -0.48
CA PHE A 86 1.24 2.03 -0.22
C PHE A 86 1.29 0.52 -0.48
N ALA A 87 1.91 0.09 -1.59
CA ALA A 87 2.12 -1.31 -1.91
C ALA A 87 2.92 -2.01 -0.82
N LEU A 88 4.02 -1.40 -0.38
CA LEU A 88 4.83 -1.86 0.74
C LEU A 88 3.97 -2.00 1.99
N SER A 89 3.09 -1.04 2.28
CA SER A 89 2.16 -1.14 3.41
C SER A 89 1.21 -2.33 3.31
N LEU A 90 0.72 -2.64 2.11
CA LEU A 90 -0.17 -3.79 1.89
C LEU A 90 0.52 -5.12 2.15
N ILE A 91 1.81 -5.26 1.84
CA ILE A 91 2.52 -6.54 1.90
C ILE A 91 3.51 -6.67 3.07
N SER A 92 3.83 -5.57 3.73
CA SER A 92 4.89 -5.47 4.73
C SER A 92 4.39 -4.71 5.96
N SER A 93 3.81 -5.43 6.91
CA SER A 93 3.36 -4.87 8.20
C SER A 93 3.36 -5.98 9.25
N LEU A 94 3.59 -5.62 10.51
CA LEU A 94 3.50 -6.50 11.67
C LEU A 94 2.06 -6.80 12.07
N GLU A 95 1.08 -6.11 11.47
CA GLU A 95 -0.35 -6.39 11.58
C GLU A 95 -0.73 -7.55 10.62
N LEU A 96 -0.12 -8.71 10.86
CA LEU A 96 -0.01 -9.85 9.92
C LEU A 96 -1.33 -10.43 9.42
N ASP A 97 -2.38 -10.35 10.24
CA ASP A 97 -3.61 -11.13 10.03
C ASP A 97 -4.76 -10.27 9.47
N TYR A 98 -4.56 -8.97 9.33
CA TYR A 98 -5.63 -8.07 8.91
C TYR A 98 -5.87 -8.18 7.40
N LYS A 99 -7.07 -8.63 7.00
CA LYS A 99 -7.57 -8.64 5.62
C LYS A 99 -6.54 -9.11 4.58
N VAL A 100 -5.88 -10.24 4.87
CA VAL A 100 -4.75 -10.75 4.07
C VAL A 100 -5.11 -10.91 2.59
N ASN A 101 -6.27 -11.53 2.31
CA ASN A 101 -6.73 -11.73 0.94
C ASN A 101 -7.00 -10.40 0.21
N GLU A 102 -7.65 -9.45 0.87
CA GLU A 102 -7.98 -8.16 0.27
C GLU A 102 -6.72 -7.30 0.04
N ARG A 103 -5.74 -7.35 0.95
CA ARG A 103 -4.46 -6.68 0.79
C ARG A 103 -3.65 -7.23 -0.37
N ILE A 104 -3.52 -8.55 -0.47
CA ILE A 104 -2.81 -9.19 -1.59
C ILE A 104 -3.55 -8.92 -2.90
N THR A 105 -4.89 -9.00 -2.89
CA THR A 105 -5.70 -8.70 -4.07
C THR A 105 -5.48 -7.26 -4.53
N LEU A 106 -5.53 -6.29 -3.62
CA LEU A 106 -5.28 -4.89 -3.99
C LEU A 106 -3.85 -4.69 -4.48
N TYR A 107 -2.85 -5.31 -3.86
CA TYR A 107 -1.46 -5.27 -4.32
C TYR A 107 -1.32 -5.81 -5.76
N LEU A 108 -2.01 -6.91 -6.09
CA LEU A 108 -2.03 -7.45 -7.46
C LEU A 108 -2.67 -6.47 -8.47
N GLU A 109 -3.72 -5.77 -8.05
CA GLU A 109 -4.39 -4.77 -8.88
C GLU A 109 -3.54 -3.52 -9.10
N LEU A 110 -2.54 -3.24 -8.24
CA LEU A 110 -1.61 -2.11 -8.47
C LEU A 110 -0.82 -2.27 -9.76
N PHE A 111 -0.55 -3.51 -10.20
CA PHE A 111 0.14 -3.77 -11.45
C PHE A 111 -0.68 -3.37 -12.70
N ASP A 112 -1.99 -3.13 -12.56
CA ASP A 112 -2.84 -2.66 -13.65
C ASP A 112 -2.73 -1.14 -13.86
N PHE A 113 -2.02 -0.43 -12.96
CA PHE A 113 -1.74 1.00 -13.03
C PHE A 113 -0.24 1.26 -13.21
N PRO A 114 0.36 0.86 -14.35
CA PRO A 114 1.80 0.96 -14.53
C PRO A 114 2.28 2.41 -14.42
N LYS A 115 3.25 2.63 -13.53
CA LYS A 115 3.98 3.88 -13.37
C LYS A 115 5.47 3.61 -13.63
N TYR A 116 6.15 4.54 -14.27
CA TYR A 116 7.56 4.37 -14.65
C TYR A 116 8.52 4.55 -13.46
N ASP A 117 8.04 5.18 -12.39
CA ASP A 117 8.71 5.48 -11.13
C ASP A 117 8.24 4.54 -10.00
N CYS A 118 7.87 3.30 -10.36
CA CYS A 118 7.36 2.30 -9.43
C CYS A 118 7.86 0.90 -9.83
N ASP A 119 8.53 0.18 -8.93
CA ASP A 119 8.86 -1.24 -9.09
C ASP A 119 8.15 -2.10 -8.04
N LEU A 120 6.93 -2.52 -8.38
CA LEU A 120 6.13 -3.39 -7.53
C LEU A 120 6.77 -4.77 -7.31
N TYR A 121 7.62 -5.25 -8.22
CA TYR A 121 8.23 -6.57 -8.09
C TYR A 121 9.26 -6.58 -6.95
N ILE A 122 10.11 -5.54 -6.88
CA ILE A 122 11.13 -5.39 -5.82
C ILE A 122 10.47 -5.27 -4.44
N ILE A 123 9.31 -4.62 -4.36
CA ILE A 123 8.60 -4.45 -3.09
C ILE A 123 8.30 -5.80 -2.43
N PHE A 124 7.99 -6.83 -3.22
CA PHE A 124 7.69 -8.16 -2.70
C PHE A 124 8.84 -8.78 -1.88
N ASP A 125 10.09 -8.39 -2.12
CA ASP A 125 11.23 -8.90 -1.34
C ASP A 125 11.21 -8.42 0.13
N GLN A 126 10.40 -7.41 0.44
CA GLN A 126 10.23 -6.85 1.80
C GLN A 126 8.99 -7.40 2.51
N LEU A 127 8.46 -8.54 2.05
CA LEU A 127 7.25 -9.15 2.57
C LEU A 127 7.32 -9.42 4.08
N HIS A 128 6.34 -8.91 4.82
CA HIS A 128 6.07 -9.34 6.19
C HIS A 128 4.68 -9.95 6.36
N ILE A 129 3.73 -9.77 5.44
CA ILE A 129 2.38 -10.35 5.55
C ILE A 129 2.39 -11.88 5.62
N ASN A 130 1.49 -12.47 6.42
CA ASN A 130 1.41 -13.91 6.59
C ASN A 130 0.62 -14.60 5.47
N LEU A 131 1.32 -15.07 4.44
CA LEU A 131 0.72 -15.78 3.31
C LEU A 131 0.01 -17.09 3.68
N ASN A 132 0.28 -17.69 4.84
CA ASN A 132 -0.46 -18.88 5.30
C ASN A 132 -1.95 -18.60 5.57
N LEU A 133 -2.33 -17.33 5.70
CA LEU A 133 -3.72 -16.90 5.91
C LEU A 133 -4.43 -16.54 4.60
N ALA A 134 -3.73 -16.57 3.47
CA ALA A 134 -4.32 -16.27 2.19
C ALA A 134 -5.01 -17.51 1.60
N ASP A 135 -6.08 -17.26 0.84
CA ASP A 135 -6.76 -18.28 0.07
C ASP A 135 -5.86 -18.79 -1.05
N LYS A 136 -5.97 -20.09 -1.36
CA LYS A 136 -5.18 -20.73 -2.40
C LYS A 136 -5.25 -19.99 -3.75
N GLU A 137 -6.44 -19.55 -4.15
CA GLU A 137 -6.63 -18.82 -5.41
C GLU A 137 -5.87 -17.48 -5.44
N VAL A 138 -5.82 -16.77 -4.31
CA VAL A 138 -5.07 -15.53 -4.17
C VAL A 138 -3.57 -15.79 -4.29
N LEU A 139 -3.08 -16.87 -3.66
CA LEU A 139 -1.67 -17.28 -3.75
C LEU A 139 -1.27 -17.73 -5.17
N GLU A 140 -2.16 -18.42 -5.89
CA GLU A 140 -1.92 -18.83 -7.28
C GLU A 140 -1.77 -17.60 -8.18
N ARG A 141 -2.67 -16.62 -8.05
CA ARG A 141 -2.58 -15.35 -8.80
C ARG A 141 -1.32 -14.56 -8.44
N LEU A 142 -0.96 -14.53 -7.16
CA LEU A 142 0.26 -13.87 -6.69
C LEU A 142 1.51 -14.53 -7.25
N ALA A 143 1.59 -15.86 -7.20
CA ALA A 143 2.70 -16.63 -7.76
C ALA A 143 2.84 -16.40 -9.27
N GLU A 144 1.74 -16.47 -10.03
CA GLU A 144 1.74 -16.19 -11.47
C GLU A 144 2.24 -14.77 -11.76
N LYS A 145 1.71 -13.77 -11.03
CA LYS A 145 2.07 -12.37 -11.27
C LYS A 145 3.54 -12.09 -11.01
N LEU A 146 4.12 -12.73 -9.99
CA LEU A 146 5.52 -12.58 -9.59
C LEU A 146 6.46 -13.59 -10.28
N ASN A 147 5.98 -14.34 -11.27
CA ASN A 147 6.75 -15.32 -12.05
C ASN A 147 7.31 -16.51 -11.25
N PHE A 148 6.64 -16.92 -10.17
CA PHE A 148 6.91 -18.21 -9.53
C PHE A 148 6.27 -19.35 -10.32
N SER A 149 6.86 -20.54 -10.24
CA SER A 149 6.36 -21.73 -10.96
C SER A 149 5.05 -22.29 -10.38
N SER A 150 4.75 -22.03 -9.11
CA SER A 150 3.48 -22.37 -8.45
C SER A 150 3.31 -21.61 -7.14
N ALA A 151 2.12 -21.68 -6.54
CA ALA A 151 1.86 -21.17 -5.19
C ALA A 151 2.76 -21.85 -4.15
N GLU A 152 3.06 -23.15 -4.29
CA GLU A 152 3.99 -23.85 -3.41
C GLU A 152 5.43 -23.32 -3.54
N ALA A 153 5.87 -23.00 -4.76
CA ALA A 153 7.20 -22.41 -4.98
C ALA A 153 7.31 -21.01 -4.34
N LEU A 154 6.26 -20.19 -4.46
CA LEU A 154 6.13 -18.91 -3.76
C LEU A 154 6.22 -19.09 -2.24
N MET A 155 5.45 -20.01 -1.67
CA MET A 155 5.45 -20.28 -0.23
C MET A 155 6.80 -20.80 0.25
N GLN A 156 7.48 -21.63 -0.53
CA GLN A 156 8.84 -22.06 -0.23
C GLN A 156 9.78 -20.86 -0.15
N PHE A 157 9.80 -20.00 -1.17
CA PHE A 157 10.62 -18.79 -1.19
C PHE A 157 10.43 -17.91 0.05
N VAL A 158 9.19 -17.71 0.50
CA VAL A 158 8.87 -16.84 1.64
C VAL A 158 9.28 -17.44 3.00
N TYR A 159 9.23 -18.77 3.14
CA TYR A 159 9.43 -19.45 4.43
C TYR A 159 10.71 -20.31 4.49
N THR A 160 11.66 -20.13 3.57
CA THR A 160 13.02 -20.71 3.65
C THR A 160 14.08 -19.68 4.01
#